data_AF-A0A9D2JYW7-F1
#
_entry.id   AF-A0A9D2JYW7-F1
#
_cell.length_a   1.000
_cell.length_b   1.000
_cell.length_c   1.000
_cell.angle_alpha   90.00
_cell.angle_beta   90.00
_cell.angle_gamma   90.00
#
_symmetry.space_group_name_H-M   'P 1'
#
loop_
_entity.id
_entity.type
_entity.pdbx_description
1 polymer ?
#
loop_
_entity_poly.entity_id
_entity_poly.type
_entity_poly.pdbx_seq_one_letter_code
_entity_poly.pdbx_strand_id
1 'polypeptide(L)'
;MKIYINKRKELILKFDFEQFGGIANETMQLKSCEFTKELEKEIKEAMQEIIERWQPFLENIPVDELFAEKQKQIRKFSDYETTLTDLVEQRFNEM
;
A
#
# COMPACT_ATOMS: atom_id res chain seq x y z
N MET A 1 0.99 -2.92 -11.15
CA MET A 1 0.56 -1.81 -12.03
C MET A 1 -0.17 -2.40 -13.22
N LYS A 2 -1.27 -1.79 -13.65
CA LYS A 2 -2.03 -2.20 -14.83
C LYS A 2 -2.09 -1.03 -15.80
N ILE A 3 -1.81 -1.30 -17.06
CA ILE A 3 -1.81 -0.30 -18.12
C ILE A 3 -3.07 -0.50 -18.96
N TYR A 4 -3.81 0.59 -19.18
CA TYR A 4 -5.02 0.61 -19.99
C TYR A 4 -4.88 1.63 -21.11
N ILE A 5 -5.69 1.45 -22.14
CA ILE A 5 -5.90 2.43 -23.20
C ILE A 5 -7.40 2.72 -23.32
N ASN A 6 -7.76 3.98 -23.53
CA ASN A 6 -9.15 4.37 -23.80
C ASN A 6 -9.41 4.55 -25.32
N LYS A 7 -10.66 4.83 -25.70
CA LYS A 7 -11.02 5.07 -27.12
C LYS A 7 -10.30 6.25 -27.77
N ARG A 8 -9.76 7.19 -26.99
CA ARG A 8 -8.96 8.33 -27.47
C ARG A 8 -7.48 7.99 -27.64
N LYS A 9 -7.07 6.75 -27.40
CA LYS A 9 -5.69 6.26 -27.42
C LYS A 9 -4.80 6.86 -26.31
N GLU A 10 -5.42 7.30 -25.22
CA GLU A 10 -4.69 7.81 -24.06
C GLU A 10 -4.31 6.64 -23.14
N LEU A 11 -3.07 6.64 -22.65
CA LEU A 11 -2.58 5.65 -21.69
C LEU A 11 -3.08 5.99 -20.28
N ILE A 12 -3.56 4.97 -19.58
CA ILE A 12 -4.05 5.08 -18.21
C ILE A 12 -3.28 4.07 -17.35
N LEU A 13 -2.56 4.58 -16.34
CA LEU A 13 -1.83 3.76 -15.38
C LEU A 13 -2.68 3.58 -14.12
N LYS A 14 -2.89 2.33 -13.72
CA LYS A 14 -3.58 2.00 -12.47
C LYS A 14 -2.62 1.28 -11.53
N PHE A 15 -2.37 1.86 -10.37
CA PHE A 15 -1.68 1.23 -9.25
C PHE A 15 -2.75 0.59 -8.35
N ASP A 16 -2.49 -0.62 -7.83
CA ASP A 16 -3.50 -1.39 -7.08
C ASP A 16 -3.73 -0.87 -5.63
N PHE A 17 -3.38 0.39 -5.32
CA PHE A 17 -3.69 1.03 -4.03
C PHE A 17 -4.81 2.06 -4.23
N GLU A 18 -6.05 1.61 -3.99
CA GLU A 18 -7.34 2.32 -4.05
C GLU A 18 -7.69 3.07 -5.35
N GLN A 19 -8.89 2.76 -5.87
CA GLN A 19 -9.39 3.29 -7.14
C GLN A 19 -9.73 4.77 -7.01
N PHE A 20 -8.89 5.65 -7.58
CA PHE A 20 -9.32 7.01 -7.87
C PHE A 20 -10.02 7.06 -9.24
N GLY A 21 -11.33 7.33 -9.20
CA GLY A 21 -12.09 7.98 -10.27
C GLY A 21 -12.24 7.24 -11.60
N GLY A 22 -13.41 6.62 -11.81
CA GLY A 22 -14.03 6.46 -13.13
C GLY A 22 -13.22 5.65 -14.15
N ILE A 23 -13.17 4.33 -13.99
CA ILE A 23 -12.95 3.46 -15.16
C ILE A 23 -14.19 3.64 -16.04
N ALA A 24 -14.12 4.56 -17.00
CA ALA A 24 -15.10 4.64 -18.06
C ALA A 24 -15.26 3.23 -18.65
N ASN A 25 -16.49 2.82 -18.96
CA ASN A 25 -16.86 1.49 -19.50
C ASN A 25 -16.15 1.10 -20.83
N GLU A 26 -15.13 1.86 -21.27
CA GLU A 26 -14.48 1.79 -22.57
C GLU A 26 -12.95 1.82 -22.48
N THR A 27 -12.37 1.24 -21.43
CA THR A 27 -10.92 1.02 -21.34
C THR A 27 -10.58 -0.45 -21.59
N MET A 28 -9.54 -0.70 -22.38
CA MET A 28 -8.98 -2.05 -22.57
C MET A 28 -7.63 -2.14 -21.87
N GLN A 29 -7.43 -3.22 -21.10
CA GLN A 29 -6.15 -3.49 -20.47
C GLN A 29 -5.15 -3.98 -21.52
N LEU A 30 -3.95 -3.38 -21.54
CA LEU A 30 -2.81 -3.94 -22.25
C LEU A 30 -2.27 -5.11 -21.43
N LYS A 31 -2.32 -6.32 -22.02
CA LYS A 31 -1.68 -7.51 -21.45
C LYS A 31 -0.15 -7.34 -21.50
N SER A 32 0.55 -8.12 -20.67
CA SER A 32 2.01 -8.11 -20.65
C SER A 32 2.59 -8.43 -22.03
N CYS A 33 3.27 -7.45 -22.61
CA CYS A 33 4.06 -7.50 -23.83
C CYS A 33 5.34 -6.66 -23.67
N GLU A 34 6.24 -6.69 -24.66
CA GLU A 34 7.50 -5.92 -24.63
C GLU A 34 7.26 -4.43 -24.36
N PHE A 35 6.30 -3.81 -25.06
CA PHE A 35 5.93 -2.41 -24.84
C PHE A 35 5.55 -2.12 -23.38
N THR A 36 4.68 -2.95 -22.77
CA THR A 36 4.28 -2.74 -21.38
C THR A 36 5.42 -2.95 -20.40
N LYS A 37 6.39 -3.82 -20.72
CA LYS A 37 7.55 -4.09 -19.85
C LYS A 37 8.53 -2.93 -19.83
N GLU A 38 8.85 -2.37 -21.00
CA GLU A 38 9.70 -1.18 -21.10
C GLU A 38 9.03 0.02 -20.41
N LEU A 39 7.72 0.22 -20.64
CA LEU A 39 6.97 1.27 -19.96
C LEU A 39 6.98 1.08 -18.44
N GLU A 40 6.77 -0.14 -17.95
CA GLU A 40 6.86 -0.46 -16.52
C GLU A 40 8.24 -0.18 -15.93
N LYS A 41 9.31 -0.43 -16.70
CA LYS A 41 10.68 -0.17 -16.28
C LYS A 41 10.94 1.33 -16.16
N GLU A 42 10.63 2.12 -17.19
CA GLU A 42 10.80 3.58 -17.17
C GLU A 42 10.01 4.24 -16.03
N ILE A 43 8.77 3.78 -15.80
CA ILE A 43 7.95 4.29 -14.69
C ILE A 43 8.61 3.97 -13.34
N LYS A 44 9.13 2.75 -13.15
CA LYS A 44 9.81 2.37 -11.89
C LYS A 44 11.06 3.21 -11.67
N GLU A 45 11.85 3.43 -12.71
CA GLU A 45 13.05 4.27 -12.65
C GLU A 45 12.69 5.71 -12.27
N ALA A 46 11.68 6.31 -12.92
CA ALA A 46 11.19 7.64 -12.58
C ALA A 46 10.64 7.73 -11.15
N MET A 47 9.88 6.72 -10.69
CA MET A 47 9.40 6.67 -9.31
C MET A 47 10.55 6.59 -8.30
N GLN A 48 11.57 5.77 -8.59
CA GLN A 48 12.75 5.63 -7.75
C GLN A 48 13.51 6.95 -7.65
N GLU A 49 13.73 7.65 -8.76
CA GLU A 49 14.37 8.97 -8.77
C GLU A 49 13.60 9.99 -7.90
N ILE A 50 12.26 9.99 -7.97
CA ILE A 50 11.43 10.85 -7.13
C ILE A 50 11.62 10.52 -5.65
N ILE A 51 11.64 9.23 -5.28
CA ILE A 51 11.85 8.81 -3.89
C ILE A 51 13.22 9.28 -3.40
N GLU A 52 14.29 8.98 -4.15
CA GLU A 52 15.67 9.33 -3.79
C GLU A 52 15.85 10.85 -3.66
N ARG A 53 15.19 11.64 -4.52
CA ARG A 53 15.22 13.11 -4.44
C ARG A 53 14.60 13.65 -3.14
N TRP A 54 13.55 13.02 -2.64
CA TRP A 54 12.83 13.50 -1.46
C TRP A 54 13.25 12.81 -0.15
N GLN A 55 13.90 11.65 -0.23
CA GLN A 55 14.36 10.89 0.93
C GLN A 55 15.27 11.71 1.89
N PRO A 56 16.20 12.57 1.43
CA PRO A 56 17.01 13.41 2.30
C PRO A 56 16.21 14.38 3.19
N PHE A 57 15.01 14.79 2.77
CA PHE A 57 14.13 15.62 3.60
C PHE A 57 13.72 14.90 4.90
N LEU A 58 13.67 13.56 4.87
CA LEU A 58 13.24 12.73 5.98
C LEU A 58 14.39 12.24 6.87
N GLU A 59 15.65 12.33 6.41
CA GLU A 59 16.82 11.75 7.10
C GLU A 59 17.04 12.28 8.52
N ASN A 60 16.60 13.51 8.81
CA ASN A 60 16.80 14.15 10.12
C ASN A 60 15.54 14.15 11.00
N ILE A 61 14.49 13.41 10.63
CA ILE A 61 13.28 13.30 11.46
C ILE A 61 13.52 12.22 12.54
N PRO A 62 13.50 12.57 13.85
CA PRO A 62 13.72 11.61 14.93
C PRO A 62 12.47 10.74 15.14
N VAL A 63 12.30 9.72 14.30
CA VAL A 63 11.12 8.83 14.32
C VAL A 63 11.25 7.65 15.27
N ASP A 64 12.42 7.40 15.84
CA ASP A 64 12.70 6.20 16.65
C ASP A 64 11.79 6.06 17.86
N GLU A 65 11.57 7.14 18.60
CA GLU A 65 10.64 7.15 19.76
C GLU A 65 9.18 6.92 19.33
N LEU A 66 8.78 7.48 18.17
CA LEU A 66 7.44 7.30 17.62
C LEU A 66 7.19 5.84 17.18
N PHE A 67 8.19 5.21 16.55
CA PHE A 67 8.11 3.79 16.19
C PHE A 67 8.15 2.88 17.41
N ALA A 68 8.94 3.20 18.43
CA ALA A 68 8.96 2.45 19.70
C ALA A 68 7.58 2.48 20.38
N GLU A 69 6.93 3.64 20.44
CA GLU A 69 5.59 3.76 21.00
C GLU A 69 4.53 3.03 20.14
N LYS A 70 4.62 3.13 18.81
CA LYS A 70 3.75 2.35 17.90
C LYS A 70 3.88 0.84 18.12
N GLN A 71 5.11 0.34 18.30
CA GLN A 71 5.36 -1.07 18.58
C GLN A 71 4.77 -1.51 19.93
N LYS A 72 4.88 -0.67 20.98
CA LYS A 72 4.22 -0.93 22.26
C LYS A 72 2.71 -1.01 22.12
N GLN A 73 2.09 -0.11 21.33
CA GLN A 73 0.65 -0.14 21.08
C GLN A 73 0.22 -1.42 20.37
N ILE A 74 0.93 -1.84 19.33
CA ILE A 74 0.63 -3.09 18.61
C ILE A 74 0.69 -4.30 19.55
N ARG A 75 1.71 -4.38 20.41
CA ARG A 75 1.81 -5.45 21.42
C ARG A 75 0.64 -5.41 22.39
N LYS A 76 0.28 -4.23 22.91
CA LYS A 76 -0.90 -4.07 23.78
C LYS A 76 -2.18 -4.53 23.08
N PHE A 77 -2.36 -4.25 21.79
CA PHE A 77 -3.52 -4.75 21.03
C PHE A 77 -3.52 -6.28 20.90
N SER A 78 -2.38 -6.90 20.60
CA SER A 78 -2.24 -8.36 20.61
C SER A 78 -2.57 -8.94 21.98
N ASP A 79 -2.09 -8.30 23.05
CA ASP A 79 -2.35 -8.73 24.43
C ASP A 79 -3.81 -8.52 24.82
N TYR A 80 -4.51 -7.50 24.30
CA TYR A 80 -5.95 -7.29 24.52
C TYR A 80 -6.79 -8.40 23.90
N GLU A 81 -6.43 -8.93 22.73
CA GLU A 81 -7.11 -10.08 22.14
C GLU A 81 -6.97 -11.31 23.02
N THR A 82 -5.74 -11.60 23.50
CA THR A 82 -5.50 -12.69 24.47
C THR A 82 -6.25 -12.46 25.78
N THR A 83 -6.22 -11.24 26.32
CA THR A 83 -6.94 -10.88 27.55
C THR A 83 -8.45 -11.07 27.38
N LEU A 84 -9.00 -10.71 26.22
CA LEU A 84 -10.42 -10.92 25.92
C LEU A 84 -10.75 -12.42 25.87
N THR A 85 -9.92 -13.24 25.22
CA THR A 85 -10.09 -14.69 25.19
C THR A 85 -10.08 -15.27 26.61
N ASP A 86 -9.10 -14.90 27.43
CA ASP A 86 -8.98 -15.37 28.81
C ASP A 86 -10.21 -14.98 29.67
N LEU A 87 -10.70 -13.75 29.52
CA LEU A 87 -11.91 -13.27 30.21
C LEU A 87 -13.17 -14.04 29.78
N VAL A 88 -13.28 -14.38 28.49
CA VAL A 88 -14.39 -15.17 27.96
C VAL A 88 -14.33 -16.61 28.48
N GLU A 89 -13.15 -17.22 28.48
CA GLU A 89 -12.94 -18.59 29.01
C GLU A 89 -13.21 -18.67 30.51
N GLN A 90 -12.73 -17.72 31.30
CA GLN A 90 -13.01 -17.67 32.74
C GLN A 90 -14.51 -17.62 33.01
N ARG A 91 -15.24 -16.73 32.32
CA ARG A 91 -16.69 -16.62 32.48
C ARG A 91 -17.44 -17.88 32.03
N PHE A 92 -16.95 -18.59 31.02
CA PHE A 92 -17.54 -19.85 30.58
C PHE A 92 -17.35 -20.96 31.61
N ASN A 93 -16.16 -21.05 32.22
CA ASN A 93 -15.86 -22.06 33.25
C ASN A 93 -16.58 -21.82 34.59
N GLU A 94 -17.10 -20.62 34.82
CA GLU A 94 -17.92 -20.25 35.99
C GLU A 94 -19.43 -20.56 35.82
N MET A 95 -19.88 -20.97 34.63
CA MET A 95 -21.26 -21.44 34.36
C MET A 95 -21.40 -22.94 34.56
#